data_AF-A0A563ERD5-F1
#
_entry.id   AF-A0A563ERD5-F1
#
_cell.length_a   1.000
_cell.length_b   1.000
_cell.length_c   1.000
_cell.angle_alpha   90.00
_cell.angle_beta   90.00
_cell.angle_gamma   90.00
#
_symmetry.space_group_name_H-M   'P 1'
#
loop_
_entity.id
_entity.type
_entity.pdbx_description
1 polymer ?
#
loop_
_entity_poly.entity_id
_entity_poly.type
_entity_poly.pdbx_seq_one_letter_code
_entity_poly.pdbx_strand_id
1 'polypeptide(L)'
;MAKRWKNLLVWLHVLTSVGWMSQAIALFALLVYGMSSGDAAGFRMARVLDHHVLAAMANASAFTGMMLSALTPWGYFRHWWVLGKFVITIVQLYMGIFLLSGNLNAAAEGAPVSPWMSVGTALMASAIAFQCWLSVAKPWTKTPWSGTAKLPSGSPAMVAVAVAVPIADIAIGTYLGNPMPVLSLLVVIGYSIRRAATVRSRSSAASGRGTSARPARRDAAAPGPR
;
A
#
# COMPACT_ATOMS: atom_id res chain seq x y z
N MET A 1 -3.11 16.16 19.28
CA MET A 1 -2.28 14.98 18.95
C MET A 1 -2.62 14.31 17.61
N ALA A 2 -3.89 14.02 17.29
CA ALA A 2 -4.27 13.32 16.06
C ALA A 2 -3.75 13.92 14.73
N LYS A 3 -3.66 15.25 14.63
CA LYS A 3 -3.11 15.94 13.45
C LYS A 3 -1.60 15.71 13.29
N ARG A 4 -0.85 15.65 14.39
CA ARG A 4 0.61 15.39 14.38
C ARG A 4 0.91 13.98 13.85
N TRP A 5 0.19 12.97 14.35
CA TRP A 5 0.34 11.58 13.89
C TRP A 5 0.01 11.41 12.40
N LYS A 6 -1.04 12.08 11.90
CA LYS A 6 -1.37 12.05 10.47
C LYS A 6 -0.27 12.66 9.61
N ASN A 7 0.28 13.80 10.04
CA ASN A 7 1.39 14.43 9.33
C ASN A 7 2.65 13.55 9.34
N LEU A 8 2.95 12.89 10.46
CA LEU A 8 4.05 11.93 10.54
C LEU A 8 3.87 10.74 9.60
N LEU A 9 2.67 10.18 9.52
CA LEU A 9 2.37 9.08 8.59
C LEU A 9 2.53 9.52 7.13
N VAL A 10 2.07 10.72 6.78
CA VAL A 10 2.24 11.28 5.44
C VAL A 10 3.73 11.52 5.14
N TRP A 11 4.46 12.12 6.08
CA TRP A 11 5.90 12.34 5.95
C TRP A 11 6.66 11.03 5.75
N LEU A 12 6.37 10.01 6.56
CA LEU A 12 6.98 8.69 6.46
C LEU A 12 6.65 8.02 5.11
N HIS A 13 5.41 8.13 4.66
CA HIS A 13 5.00 7.64 3.34
C HIS A 13 5.78 8.32 2.21
N VAL A 14 5.94 9.64 2.26
CA VAL A 14 6.71 10.39 1.25
C VAL A 14 8.18 9.98 1.30
N LEU A 15 8.79 9.94 2.48
CA LEU A 15 10.20 9.56 2.66
C LEU A 15 10.49 8.16 2.11
N THR A 16 9.67 7.18 2.46
CA THR A 16 9.84 5.78 2.01
C THR A 16 9.57 5.64 0.51
N SER A 17 8.63 6.41 -0.06
CA SER A 17 8.36 6.41 -1.50
C SER A 17 9.50 7.02 -2.32
N VAL A 18 10.05 8.14 -1.85
CA VAL A 18 11.23 8.77 -2.48
C VAL A 18 12.45 7.89 -2.32
N GLY A 19 12.63 7.26 -1.15
CA GLY A 19 13.68 6.27 -0.91
C GLY A 19 13.59 5.11 -1.91
N TRP A 20 12.40 4.55 -2.11
CA TRP A 20 12.19 3.47 -3.09
C TRP A 20 12.53 3.91 -4.52
N MET A 21 12.08 5.09 -4.95
CA MET A 21 12.41 5.64 -6.26
C MET A 21 13.92 5.85 -6.45
N SER A 22 14.59 6.39 -5.43
CA SER A 22 16.03 6.62 -5.47
C SER A 22 16.81 5.31 -5.58
N GLN A 23 16.39 4.24 -4.88
CA GLN A 23 17.01 2.93 -5.02
C GLN A 23 16.77 2.33 -6.41
N ALA A 24 15.59 2.52 -7.02
CA ALA A 24 15.34 2.09 -8.39
C ALA A 24 16.31 2.74 -9.39
N ILE A 25 16.60 4.04 -9.23
CA ILE A 25 17.58 4.77 -10.06
C ILE A 25 19.01 4.27 -9.79
N ALA A 26 19.38 4.02 -8.54
CA ALA A 26 20.69 3.48 -8.19
C ALA A 26 20.91 2.07 -8.78
N LEU A 27 19.90 1.20 -8.73
CA LEU A 27 19.94 -0.10 -9.41
C LEU A 27 20.13 0.04 -10.91
N PHE A 28 19.38 0.94 -11.56
CA PHE A 28 19.55 1.21 -12.98
C PHE A 28 21.00 1.59 -13.31
N ALA A 29 21.59 2.51 -12.56
CA ALA A 29 22.97 2.93 -12.76
C ALA A 29 23.97 1.77 -12.61
N LEU A 30 23.82 0.95 -11.57
CA LEU A 30 24.69 -0.20 -11.32
C LEU A 30 24.54 -1.30 -12.39
N LEU A 31 23.32 -1.55 -12.86
CA LEU A 31 23.06 -2.48 -13.96
C LEU A 31 23.70 -2.01 -15.26
N VAL A 32 23.54 -0.73 -15.61
CA VAL A 32 24.16 -0.14 -16.80
C VAL A 32 25.68 -0.21 -16.70
N TYR A 33 26.25 0.08 -15.53
CA TYR A 33 27.69 -0.04 -15.29
C TYR A 33 28.19 -1.48 -15.46
N GLY A 34 27.53 -2.46 -14.83
CA GLY A 34 27.93 -3.86 -14.93
C GLY A 34 27.83 -4.41 -16.35
N MET A 35 26.82 -4.00 -17.11
CA MET A 35 26.66 -4.40 -18.51
C MET A 35 27.68 -3.73 -19.44
N SER A 36 28.02 -2.46 -19.22
CA SER A 36 28.95 -1.72 -20.10
C SER A 36 30.41 -2.05 -19.83
N SER A 37 30.77 -2.31 -18.57
CA SER A 37 32.13 -2.64 -18.16
C SER A 37 32.42 -4.14 -18.17
N GLY A 38 31.39 -4.99 -18.13
CA GLY A 38 31.54 -6.42 -17.89
C GLY A 38 31.95 -6.78 -16.46
N ASP A 39 32.02 -5.81 -15.54
CA ASP A 39 32.38 -6.05 -14.15
C ASP A 39 31.19 -6.55 -13.32
N ALA A 40 31.28 -7.80 -12.89
CA ALA A 40 30.28 -8.43 -12.02
C ALA A 40 30.11 -7.72 -10.67
N ALA A 41 31.03 -6.84 -10.25
CA ALA A 41 30.87 -6.02 -9.05
C ALA A 41 29.62 -5.12 -9.12
N GLY A 42 29.28 -4.61 -10.31
CA GLY A 42 28.06 -3.82 -10.52
C GLY A 42 26.80 -4.60 -10.12
N PHE A 43 26.68 -5.85 -10.56
CA PHE A 43 25.55 -6.73 -10.24
C PHE A 43 25.52 -7.15 -8.77
N ARG A 44 26.69 -7.42 -8.16
CA ARG A 44 26.77 -7.75 -6.73
C ARG A 44 26.31 -6.58 -5.85
N MET A 45 26.74 -5.35 -6.16
CA MET A 45 26.29 -4.16 -5.43
C MET A 45 24.80 -3.88 -5.65
N ALA A 46 24.30 -4.10 -6.87
CA ALA A 46 22.87 -3.99 -7.16
C ALA A 46 22.06 -4.98 -6.31
N ARG A 47 22.49 -6.24 -6.20
CA ARG A 47 21.86 -7.26 -5.34
C ARG A 47 21.80 -6.83 -3.88
N VAL A 48 22.88 -6.24 -3.35
CA VAL A 48 22.93 -5.72 -1.96
C VAL A 48 21.90 -4.60 -1.76
N LEU A 49 21.83 -3.62 -2.66
CA LEU A 49 20.84 -2.53 -2.56
C LEU A 49 19.40 -3.06 -2.65
N ASP A 50 19.14 -4.00 -3.57
CA ASP A 50 17.83 -4.60 -3.78
C ASP A 50 17.31 -5.27 -2.50
N HIS A 51 18.13 -6.14 -1.90
CA HIS A 51 17.74 -6.91 -0.71
C HIS A 51 17.65 -6.06 0.55
N HIS A 52 18.56 -5.12 0.78
CA HIS A 52 18.64 -4.44 2.08
C HIS A 52 17.84 -3.14 2.15
N VAL A 53 17.86 -2.34 1.07
CA VAL A 53 17.30 -0.98 1.12
C VAL A 53 16.04 -0.89 0.27
N LEU A 54 16.09 -1.39 -0.96
CA LEU A 54 14.95 -1.28 -1.88
C LEU A 54 13.74 -2.02 -1.34
N ALA A 55 13.89 -3.29 -0.98
CA ALA A 55 12.79 -4.11 -0.45
C ALA A 55 12.17 -3.47 0.81
N ALA A 56 12.98 -2.97 1.73
CA ALA A 56 12.54 -2.30 2.95
C ALA A 56 11.72 -1.03 2.65
N MET A 57 12.23 -0.17 1.77
CA MET A 57 11.55 1.08 1.38
C MET A 57 10.26 0.82 0.61
N ALA A 58 10.26 -0.16 -0.30
CA ALA A 58 9.09 -0.57 -1.06
C ALA A 58 7.96 -1.07 -0.14
N ASN A 59 8.29 -1.96 0.79
CA ASN A 59 7.34 -2.50 1.76
C ASN A 59 6.77 -1.41 2.68
N ALA A 60 7.63 -0.52 3.20
CA ALA A 60 7.20 0.59 4.05
C ALA A 60 6.31 1.59 3.29
N SER A 61 6.66 1.94 2.05
CA SER A 61 5.84 2.82 1.20
C SER A 61 4.48 2.20 0.89
N ALA A 62 4.46 0.91 0.51
CA ALA A 62 3.22 0.19 0.21
C ALA A 62 2.29 0.12 1.44
N PHE A 63 2.83 -0.27 2.60
CA PHE A 63 2.07 -0.33 3.85
C PHE A 63 1.49 1.03 4.25
N THR A 64 2.34 2.06 4.28
CA THR A 64 1.91 3.41 4.68
C THR A 64 0.89 4.00 3.72
N GLY A 65 1.02 3.75 2.42
CA GLY A 65 0.04 4.15 1.40
C GLY A 65 -1.31 3.44 1.55
N MET A 66 -1.28 2.14 1.86
CA MET A 66 -2.48 1.37 2.18
C MET A 66 -3.16 1.90 3.44
N MET A 67 -2.40 2.13 4.51
CA MET A 67 -2.92 2.69 5.76
C MET A 67 -3.46 4.10 5.60
N LEU A 68 -2.81 4.97 4.81
CA LEU A 68 -3.35 6.29 4.49
C LEU A 68 -4.71 6.17 3.80
N SER A 69 -4.85 5.27 2.83
CA SER A 69 -6.13 5.01 2.16
C SER A 69 -7.20 4.42 3.10
N ALA A 70 -6.77 3.63 4.09
CA ALA A 70 -7.62 3.01 5.09
C ALA A 70 -8.13 4.01 6.14
N LEU A 71 -7.23 4.83 6.66
CA LEU A 71 -7.44 5.69 7.83
C LEU A 71 -8.01 7.05 7.45
N THR A 72 -8.04 7.38 6.16
CA THR A 72 -8.62 8.62 5.67
C THR A 72 -9.95 8.38 4.96
N PRO A 73 -10.79 9.43 4.83
CA PRO A 73 -12.06 9.34 4.10
C PRO A 73 -11.91 9.01 2.60
N TRP A 74 -10.68 9.05 2.08
CA TRP A 74 -10.37 8.75 0.69
C TRP A 74 -10.73 7.30 0.35
N GLY A 75 -10.47 6.32 1.23
CA GLY A 75 -10.77 4.91 0.94
C GLY A 75 -9.87 4.32 -0.15
N TYR A 76 -9.85 2.99 -0.27
CA TYR A 76 -9.00 2.29 -1.24
C TYR A 76 -9.49 2.44 -2.69
N PHE A 77 -10.80 2.37 -2.90
CA PHE A 77 -11.42 2.25 -4.24
C PHE A 77 -12.41 3.36 -4.58
N ARG A 78 -12.36 4.49 -3.86
CA ARG A 78 -13.29 5.62 -4.06
C ARG A 78 -12.86 6.56 -5.17
N HIS A 79 -11.56 6.60 -5.46
CA HIS A 79 -10.97 7.53 -6.41
C HIS A 79 -10.07 6.78 -7.37
N TRP A 80 -10.24 7.04 -8.68
CA TRP A 80 -9.46 6.39 -9.72
C TRP A 80 -7.95 6.61 -9.57
N TRP A 81 -7.53 7.81 -9.16
CA TRP A 81 -6.11 8.09 -8.94
C TRP A 81 -5.51 7.31 -7.76
N VAL A 82 -6.31 6.94 -6.74
CA VAL A 82 -5.85 6.08 -5.64
C VAL A 82 -5.73 4.64 -6.12
N LEU A 83 -6.74 4.16 -6.86
CA LEU A 83 -6.74 2.81 -7.43
C LEU A 83 -5.58 2.60 -8.41
N GLY A 84 -5.34 3.57 -9.30
CA GLY A 84 -4.21 3.53 -10.24
C GLY A 84 -2.88 3.39 -9.50
N LYS A 85 -2.65 4.18 -8.44
CA LYS A 85 -1.45 4.02 -7.61
C LYS A 85 -1.36 2.65 -6.96
N PHE A 86 -2.47 2.12 -6.45
CA PHE A 86 -2.50 0.81 -5.82
C PHE A 86 -2.14 -0.32 -6.80
N VAL A 87 -2.72 -0.30 -8.00
CA VAL A 87 -2.42 -1.26 -9.07
C VAL A 87 -0.94 -1.17 -9.46
N ILE A 88 -0.43 0.04 -9.68
CA ILE A 88 0.98 0.25 -10.01
C ILE A 88 1.89 -0.32 -8.92
N THR A 89 1.59 -0.08 -7.64
CA THR A 89 2.39 -0.61 -6.52
C THR A 89 2.38 -2.14 -6.48
N ILE A 90 1.22 -2.79 -6.66
CA ILE A 90 1.14 -4.26 -6.65
C ILE A 90 1.96 -4.85 -7.80
N VAL A 91 1.82 -4.30 -9.01
CA VAL A 91 2.56 -4.76 -10.19
C VAL A 91 4.06 -4.59 -9.97
N GLN A 92 4.50 -3.44 -9.45
CA GLN A 92 5.92 -3.21 -9.17
C GLN A 92 6.48 -4.15 -8.10
N LEU A 93 5.74 -4.41 -7.02
CA LEU A 93 6.18 -5.36 -5.99
C LEU A 93 6.30 -6.79 -6.56
N TYR A 94 5.34 -7.20 -7.39
CA TYR A 94 5.39 -8.50 -8.06
C TYR A 94 6.60 -8.59 -9.00
N MET A 95 6.80 -7.59 -9.87
CA MET A 95 7.94 -7.57 -10.79
C MET A 95 9.27 -7.50 -10.04
N GLY A 96 9.37 -6.71 -8.96
CA GLY A 96 10.55 -6.62 -8.13
C GLY A 96 10.93 -7.97 -7.51
N ILE A 97 10.01 -8.58 -6.78
CA ILE A 97 10.27 -9.82 -6.02
C ILE A 97 10.55 -11.00 -6.96
N PHE A 98 9.73 -11.20 -7.98
CA PHE A 98 9.79 -12.43 -8.79
C PHE A 98 10.71 -12.31 -10.00
N LEU A 99 10.78 -11.14 -10.64
CA LEU A 99 11.56 -10.96 -11.86
C LEU A 99 12.91 -10.31 -11.57
N LEU A 100 12.93 -9.18 -10.85
CA LEU A 100 14.16 -8.43 -10.65
C LEU A 100 15.12 -9.15 -9.72
N SER A 101 14.69 -9.55 -8.52
CA SER A 101 15.56 -10.20 -7.53
C SER A 101 16.12 -11.54 -8.05
N GLY A 102 15.31 -12.34 -8.76
CA GLY A 102 15.77 -13.60 -9.37
C GLY A 102 16.86 -13.39 -10.41
N ASN A 103 16.64 -12.46 -11.35
CA ASN A 103 17.63 -12.15 -12.38
C ASN A 103 18.89 -11.46 -11.82
N LEU A 104 18.75 -10.62 -10.80
CA LEU A 104 19.88 -9.99 -10.10
C LEU A 104 20.76 -11.02 -9.40
N ASN A 105 20.16 -12.03 -8.77
CA ASN A 105 20.91 -13.11 -8.12
C ASN A 105 21.73 -13.90 -9.14
N ALA A 106 21.10 -14.29 -10.26
CA ALA A 106 21.78 -14.99 -11.34
C ALA A 106 22.91 -14.14 -11.96
N ALA A 107 22.66 -12.85 -12.21
CA ALA A 107 23.65 -11.92 -12.73
C ALA A 107 24.85 -11.75 -11.79
N ALA A 108 24.60 -11.67 -10.47
CA ALA A 108 25.64 -11.58 -9.45
C ALA A 108 26.54 -12.83 -9.39
N GLU A 109 26.01 -13.98 -9.82
CA GLU A 109 26.70 -15.27 -9.91
C GLU A 109 27.37 -15.50 -11.28
N GLY A 110 27.31 -14.51 -12.18
CA GLY A 110 27.98 -14.53 -13.49
C GLY A 110 27.12 -15.06 -14.65
N ALA A 111 25.81 -15.23 -14.45
CA ALA A 111 24.91 -15.58 -15.54
C ALA A 111 24.79 -14.45 -16.58
N PRO A 112 24.48 -14.77 -17.85
CA PRO A 112 24.25 -13.76 -18.88
C PRO A 112 23.15 -12.78 -18.49
N VAL A 113 23.44 -11.49 -18.61
CA VAL A 113 22.52 -10.41 -18.23
C VAL A 113 21.75 -9.94 -19.46
N SER A 114 20.43 -10.01 -19.39
CA SER A 114 19.56 -9.47 -20.45
C SER A 114 19.49 -7.93 -20.35
N PRO A 115 19.61 -7.20 -21.47
CA PRO A 115 19.40 -5.75 -21.51
C PRO A 115 18.05 -5.30 -20.95
N TRP A 116 17.05 -6.19 -20.93
CA TRP A 116 15.75 -5.93 -20.33
C TRP A 116 15.82 -5.57 -18.83
N MET A 117 16.87 -6.00 -18.11
CA MET A 117 16.99 -5.70 -16.68
C MET A 117 17.13 -4.20 -16.40
N SER A 118 17.95 -3.48 -17.17
CA SER A 118 18.07 -2.02 -17.00
C SER A 118 16.79 -1.31 -17.39
N VAL A 119 16.16 -1.73 -18.50
CA VAL A 119 14.86 -1.22 -18.93
C VAL A 119 13.82 -1.41 -17.82
N GLY A 120 13.77 -2.59 -17.19
CA GLY A 120 12.89 -2.88 -16.06
C GLY A 120 13.09 -1.91 -14.89
N THR A 121 14.33 -1.66 -14.47
CA THR A 121 14.62 -0.71 -13.38
C THR A 121 14.30 0.75 -13.73
N ALA A 122 14.52 1.16 -14.99
CA ALA A 122 14.15 2.49 -15.47
C ALA A 122 12.63 2.69 -15.53
N LEU A 123 11.89 1.67 -15.97
CA LEU A 123 10.43 1.65 -15.96
C LEU A 123 9.88 1.70 -14.53
N MET A 124 10.52 0.98 -13.58
CA MET A 124 10.16 1.03 -12.17
C MET A 124 10.31 2.46 -11.61
N ALA A 125 11.45 3.11 -11.81
CA ALA A 125 11.66 4.49 -11.38
C ALA A 125 10.64 5.45 -12.01
N SER A 126 10.38 5.29 -13.31
CA SER A 126 9.41 6.11 -14.06
C SER A 126 7.98 5.91 -13.55
N ALA A 127 7.61 4.67 -13.21
CA ALA A 127 6.30 4.36 -12.65
C ALA A 127 6.10 5.00 -11.27
N ILE A 128 7.13 5.00 -10.40
CA ILE A 128 7.07 5.68 -9.11
C ILE A 128 6.98 7.20 -9.28
N ALA A 129 7.73 7.78 -10.22
CA ALA A 129 7.63 9.20 -10.56
C ALA A 129 6.21 9.57 -11.05
N PHE A 130 5.61 8.72 -11.89
CA PHE A 130 4.22 8.87 -12.31
C PHE A 130 3.24 8.79 -11.14
N GLN A 131 3.44 7.87 -10.18
CA GLN A 131 2.63 7.81 -8.96
C GLN A 131 2.75 9.09 -8.10
N CYS A 132 3.93 9.70 -8.07
CA CYS A 132 4.13 11.00 -7.44
C CYS A 132 3.30 12.08 -8.15
N TRP A 133 3.39 12.16 -9.48
CA TRP A 133 2.59 13.08 -10.28
C TRP A 133 1.08 12.88 -10.06
N LEU A 134 0.59 11.63 -10.04
CA LEU A 134 -0.81 11.30 -9.73
C LEU A 134 -1.25 11.83 -8.36
N SER A 135 -0.34 11.84 -7.39
CA SER A 135 -0.64 12.32 -6.03
C SER A 135 -0.76 13.85 -5.97
N VAL A 136 -0.11 14.57 -6.89
CA VAL A 136 -0.19 16.03 -7.01
C VAL A 136 -1.37 16.44 -7.89
N ALA A 137 -1.41 15.94 -9.12
CA ALA A 137 -2.37 16.34 -10.15
C ALA A 137 -3.80 15.86 -9.83
N LYS A 138 -3.96 14.72 -9.16
CA LYS A 138 -5.26 14.09 -8.82
C LYS A 138 -6.28 14.17 -9.97
N PRO A 139 -5.90 13.74 -11.19
CA PRO A 139 -6.62 14.10 -12.41
C PRO A 139 -8.03 13.49 -12.52
N TRP A 140 -8.30 12.39 -11.81
CA TRP A 140 -9.56 11.65 -11.95
C TRP A 140 -10.50 11.80 -10.76
N THR A 141 -11.79 11.89 -11.09
CA THR A 141 -12.89 12.02 -10.14
C THR A 141 -13.16 10.71 -9.38
N LYS A 142 -14.28 10.66 -8.65
CA LYS A 142 -14.68 9.49 -7.86
C LYS A 142 -15.05 8.31 -8.78
N THR A 143 -14.91 7.10 -8.27
CA THR A 143 -15.34 5.89 -8.98
C THR A 143 -16.87 5.78 -9.00
N PRO A 144 -17.48 5.19 -10.04
CA PRO A 144 -18.93 5.11 -10.20
C PRO A 144 -19.66 4.39 -9.06
N TRP A 145 -19.01 3.40 -8.46
CA TRP A 145 -19.54 2.61 -7.33
C TRP A 145 -19.35 3.28 -5.96
N SER A 146 -18.77 4.48 -5.91
CA SER A 146 -18.47 5.14 -4.66
C SER A 146 -19.70 5.90 -4.13
N GLY A 147 -20.28 5.43 -3.02
CA GLY A 147 -21.44 6.08 -2.41
C GLY A 147 -21.14 7.51 -1.90
N THR A 148 -22.14 8.35 -1.72
CA THR A 148 -21.96 9.75 -1.29
C THR A 148 -21.53 9.90 0.17
N ALA A 149 -21.78 8.88 1.00
CA ALA A 149 -21.43 8.87 2.42
C ALA A 149 -19.92 9.00 2.69
N LYS A 150 -19.56 9.80 3.70
CA LYS A 150 -18.18 10.03 4.12
C LYS A 150 -17.69 8.82 4.94
N LEU A 151 -16.57 8.22 4.53
CA LEU A 151 -15.97 7.12 5.29
C LEU A 151 -15.41 7.63 6.63
N PRO A 152 -15.58 6.86 7.72
CA PRO A 152 -15.03 7.22 9.03
C PRO A 152 -13.50 7.26 8.94
N SER A 153 -12.90 8.30 9.51
CA SER A 153 -11.44 8.38 9.67
C SER A 153 -10.98 7.46 10.80
N GLY A 154 -9.80 6.87 10.65
CA GLY A 154 -9.18 6.01 11.67
C GLY A 154 -8.88 6.75 12.97
N SER A 155 -8.85 5.99 14.08
CA SER A 155 -8.51 6.52 15.39
C SER A 155 -7.04 6.97 15.46
N PRO A 156 -6.68 7.94 16.32
CA PRO A 156 -5.29 8.40 16.46
C PRO A 156 -4.30 7.29 16.83
N ALA A 157 -4.73 6.34 17.67
CA ALA A 157 -3.92 5.18 18.04
C ALA A 157 -3.55 4.32 16.82
N MET A 158 -4.47 4.12 15.89
CA MET A 158 -4.19 3.35 14.67
C MET A 158 -3.26 4.09 13.71
N VAL A 159 -3.32 5.42 13.69
CA VAL A 159 -2.34 6.23 12.94
C VAL A 159 -0.93 6.08 13.55
N ALA A 160 -0.81 6.04 14.88
CA ALA A 160 0.47 5.81 15.55
C ALA A 160 1.01 4.40 15.27
N VAL A 161 0.15 3.37 15.31
CA VAL A 161 0.51 1.99 14.91
C VAL A 161 1.01 1.97 13.45
N ALA A 162 0.33 2.67 12.54
CA ALA A 162 0.75 2.75 11.14
C ALA A 162 2.10 3.46 10.92
N VAL A 163 2.57 4.26 11.87
CA VAL A 163 3.92 4.84 11.86
C VAL A 163 4.95 3.87 12.45
N ALA A 164 4.61 3.18 13.54
CA ALA A 164 5.53 2.31 14.26
C ALA A 164 5.81 0.98 13.54
N VAL A 165 4.81 0.40 12.87
CA VAL A 165 4.92 -0.93 12.25
C VAL A 165 6.01 -1.02 11.18
N PRO A 166 6.14 -0.09 10.21
CA PRO A 166 7.24 -0.13 9.24
C PRO A 166 8.61 -0.02 9.88
N ILE A 167 8.74 0.80 10.93
CA ILE A 167 10.01 0.97 11.66
C ILE A 167 10.38 -0.34 12.35
N ALA A 168 9.41 -1.01 12.97
CA ALA A 168 9.61 -2.31 13.59
C ALA A 168 9.98 -3.38 12.56
N ASP A 169 9.27 -3.49 11.44
CA ASP A 169 9.60 -4.45 10.37
C ASP A 169 11.00 -4.21 9.79
N ILE A 170 11.42 -2.94 9.63
CA ILE A 170 12.78 -2.60 9.19
C ILE A 170 13.80 -3.03 10.24
N ALA A 171 13.61 -2.67 11.51
CA ALA A 171 14.54 -3.00 12.58
C ALA A 171 14.70 -4.52 12.76
N ILE A 172 13.57 -5.25 12.76
CA ILE A 172 13.54 -6.71 12.83
C ILE A 172 14.21 -7.31 11.60
N GLY A 173 13.90 -6.80 10.40
CA GLY A 173 14.48 -7.28 9.15
C GLY A 173 15.99 -7.07 9.07
N THR A 174 16.51 -5.93 9.57
CA THR A 174 17.95 -5.69 9.67
C THR A 174 18.63 -6.61 10.68
N TYR A 175 17.95 -6.96 11.76
CA TYR A 175 18.49 -7.85 12.80
C TYR A 175 18.49 -9.32 12.38
N LEU A 176 17.44 -9.77 11.67
CA LEU A 176 17.28 -11.15 11.20
C LEU A 176 17.88 -11.40 9.81
N GLY A 177 18.48 -10.39 9.18
CA GLY A 177 19.12 -10.47 7.87
C GLY A 177 18.16 -10.62 6.68
N ASN A 178 16.85 -10.62 6.90
CA ASN A 178 15.84 -10.75 5.86
C ASN A 178 14.70 -9.76 6.10
N PRO A 179 14.37 -8.86 5.15
CA PRO A 179 13.22 -7.97 5.28
C PRO A 179 11.93 -8.77 5.23
N MET A 180 11.35 -9.07 6.40
CA MET A 180 10.08 -9.76 6.52
C MET A 180 8.97 -8.74 6.84
N PRO A 181 8.13 -8.33 5.87
CA PRO A 181 7.00 -7.42 6.11
C PRO A 181 5.82 -8.15 6.80
N VAL A 182 6.08 -8.96 7.81
CA VAL A 182 5.05 -9.82 8.43
C VAL A 182 4.08 -8.98 9.25
N LEU A 183 4.57 -8.03 10.06
CA LEU A 183 3.69 -7.20 10.88
C LEU A 183 2.88 -6.24 10.01
N SER A 184 3.50 -5.63 9.00
CA SER A 184 2.82 -4.77 8.04
C SER A 184 1.70 -5.50 7.29
N LEU A 185 1.93 -6.73 6.80
CA LEU A 185 0.89 -7.53 6.15
C LEU A 185 -0.26 -7.88 7.08
N LEU A 186 0.03 -8.37 8.30
CA LEU A 186 -0.99 -8.74 9.28
C LEU A 186 -1.87 -7.54 9.66
N VAL A 187 -1.25 -6.38 9.88
CA VAL A 187 -1.97 -5.15 10.25
C VAL A 187 -2.81 -4.64 9.08
N VAL A 188 -2.29 -4.62 7.85
CA VAL A 188 -3.05 -4.21 6.66
C VAL A 188 -4.25 -5.11 6.44
N ILE A 189 -4.04 -6.43 6.43
CA ILE A 189 -5.09 -7.41 6.15
C ILE A 189 -6.16 -7.36 7.24
N GLY A 190 -5.74 -7.45 8.51
CA GLY A 190 -6.66 -7.42 9.65
C GLY A 190 -7.48 -6.14 9.73
N TYR A 191 -6.85 -4.98 9.53
CA TYR A 191 -7.57 -3.70 9.52
C TYR A 191 -8.53 -3.58 8.34
N SER A 192 -8.13 -4.03 7.15
CA SER A 192 -8.97 -3.99 5.95
C SER A 192 -10.22 -4.85 6.10
N ILE A 193 -10.07 -6.06 6.65
CA ILE A 193 -11.19 -6.98 6.94
C ILE A 193 -12.13 -6.35 7.97
N ARG A 194 -11.60 -5.86 9.10
CA ARG A 194 -12.41 -5.22 10.15
C ARG A 194 -13.18 -4.01 9.61
N ARG A 195 -12.53 -3.19 8.79
CA ARG A 195 -13.15 -2.01 8.17
C ARG A 195 -14.27 -2.41 7.21
N ALA A 196 -14.04 -3.40 6.35
CA ALA A 196 -15.05 -3.90 5.42
C ALA A 196 -16.29 -4.47 6.14
N ALA A 197 -16.08 -5.23 7.22
CA ALA A 197 -17.15 -5.75 8.06
C ALA A 197 -17.98 -4.61 8.71
N THR A 198 -17.32 -3.57 9.21
CA THR A 198 -17.98 -2.42 9.85
C THR A 198 -18.80 -1.58 8.87
N VAL A 199 -18.32 -1.41 7.63
CA VAL A 199 -19.06 -0.70 6.59
C VAL A 199 -20.30 -1.50 6.16
N ARG A 200 -20.15 -2.82 6.02
CA ARG A 200 -21.26 -3.72 5.66
C ARG A 200 -22.36 -3.73 6.72
N SER A 201 -22.02 -3.85 8.00
CA SER A 201 -23.00 -3.85 9.10
C SER A 201 -23.82 -2.56 9.16
N ARG A 202 -23.18 -1.40 8.97
CA ARG A 202 -23.86 -0.09 8.89
C ARG A 202 -24.81 0.02 7.71
N SER A 203 -24.41 -0.50 6.54
CA SER A 203 -25.27 -0.53 5.36
C SER A 203 -26.50 -1.43 5.57
N SER A 204 -26.33 -2.59 6.21
CA SER A 204 -27.45 -3.48 6.53
C SER A 204 -28.43 -2.85 7.51
N ALA A 205 -27.92 -2.21 8.58
CA ALA A 205 -28.74 -1.48 9.55
C ALA A 205 -29.51 -0.31 8.93
N ALA A 206 -28.87 0.45 8.03
CA ALA A 206 -29.51 1.56 7.32
C ALA A 206 -30.58 1.10 6.31
N SER A 207 -30.47 -0.13 5.79
CA SER A 207 -31.43 -0.68 4.82
C SER A 207 -32.68 -1.30 5.45
N GLY A 208 -32.84 -1.27 6.78
CA GLY A 208 -34.02 -1.78 7.49
C GLY A 208 -34.24 -3.30 7.43
N ARG A 209 -33.35 -4.05 6.77
CA ARG A 209 -33.45 -5.51 6.58
C ARG A 209 -33.15 -6.35 7.83
N GLY A 210 -32.99 -5.73 9.00
CA GLY A 210 -32.58 -6.39 10.25
C GLY A 210 -33.69 -6.68 11.26
N THR A 211 -34.92 -6.19 11.07
CA THR A 211 -36.00 -6.38 12.07
C THR A 211 -37.36 -6.55 11.40
N SER A 212 -37.65 -7.74 10.88
CA SER A 212 -39.02 -8.14 10.53
C SER A 212 -39.47 -9.27 11.46
N ALA A 213 -39.80 -8.93 12.70
CA ALA A 213 -40.64 -9.77 13.55
C ALA A 213 -41.17 -9.00 14.77
N ARG A 214 -42.18 -8.14 14.56
CA ARG A 214 -43.28 -7.99 15.53
C ARG A 214 -44.47 -7.27 14.88
N PRO A 215 -45.58 -7.96 14.53
CA PRO A 215 -46.81 -7.26 14.26
C PRO A 215 -47.39 -6.83 15.62
N ALA A 216 -47.46 -5.51 15.83
CA ALA A 216 -48.30 -4.94 16.86
C ALA A 216 -49.76 -5.22 16.48
N ARG A 217 -50.40 -6.19 17.14
CA ARG A 217 -51.84 -6.38 17.00
C ARG A 217 -52.54 -5.45 17.99
N ARG A 218 -53.12 -4.40 17.41
CA ARG A 218 -54.05 -3.42 17.99
C ARG A 218 -55.05 -4.09 18.94
N ASP A 219 -55.14 -3.53 20.14
CA ASP A 219 -56.30 -3.62 21.01
C ASP A 219 -57.53 -3.06 20.27
N ALA A 220 -58.53 -3.92 20.07
CA ALA A 220 -59.84 -3.52 19.56
C ALA A 220 -60.78 -3.36 20.76
N ALA A 221 -60.83 -2.17 21.33
CA ALA A 221 -61.96 -1.73 22.14
C ALA A 221 -62.92 -0.96 21.20
N ALA A 222 -64.04 -1.57 20.87
CA ALA A 222 -65.17 -0.88 20.26
C ALA A 222 -66.19 -0.55 21.36
N PRO A 223 -66.67 0.71 21.47
CA PRO A 223 -67.84 1.02 22.28
C PRO A 223 -69.10 0.88 21.41
N GLY A 224 -70.13 0.21 21.93
CA GLY A 224 -71.45 0.15 21.31
C GLY A 224 -72.58 0.02 22.35
N PRO A 225 -73.76 0.61 22.12
CA PRO A 225 -74.64 1.11 23.18
C PRO A 225 -75.86 0.23 23.50
N ARG A 226 -76.38 0.44 24.71
CA ARG A 226 -77.60 -0.07 25.37
C ARG A 226 -77.50 -1.43 26.06
#